data_AF-I7M2L2-F1
#
_entry.id   AF-I7M2L2-F1
#
_cell.length_a   1.000
_cell.length_b   1.000
_cell.length_c   1.000
_cell.angle_alpha   90.00
_cell.angle_beta   90.00
_cell.angle_gamma   90.00
#
_symmetry.space_group_name_H-M   'P 1'
#
loop_
_entity.id
_entity.type
_entity.pdbx_description
1 polymer ?
#
loop_
_entity_poly.entity_id
_entity_poly.type
_entity_poly.pdbx_seq_one_letter_code
_entity_poly.pdbx_strand_id
1 'polypeptide(L)'
;MEYTFQQSNTQFEYEKQMNEEQNIIGFNKFELLDTEHLLKLYMSCKKCNQTKFILDKFCKFIKHHGDQVVIESILNLIEGKQRSLQQIRKEFCFFTKKKQLNQGLLVSLLKSKRFSVYLQYFMEYYVDEFIENGSLKNSDYHMICISFIKRCFTDNSLIDKIIKYKKKN
;
A
#
# COMPACT_ATOMS: atom_id res chain seq x y z
N MET A 1 -37.81 11.17 27.33
CA MET A 1 -37.39 10.79 25.96
C MET A 1 -36.67 12.00 25.42
N GLU A 2 -35.34 11.98 25.34
CA GLU A 2 -34.51 12.92 24.54
C GLU A 2 -33.04 12.52 24.74
N TYR A 3 -32.50 11.75 23.79
CA TYR A 3 -31.09 11.38 23.69
C TYR A 3 -30.67 11.68 22.25
N THR A 4 -30.25 12.91 21.96
CA THR A 4 -29.67 13.24 20.64
C THR A 4 -28.93 14.57 20.67
N PHE A 5 -27.79 14.69 21.38
CA PHE A 5 -26.93 15.88 21.21
C PHE A 5 -25.47 15.70 21.70
N GLN A 6 -24.83 14.55 21.43
CA GLN A 6 -23.41 14.35 21.78
C GLN A 6 -22.50 13.81 20.66
N GLN A 7 -23.02 13.50 19.46
CA GLN A 7 -22.18 12.98 18.36
C GLN A 7 -21.57 14.06 17.45
N SER A 8 -22.03 15.31 17.51
CA SER A 8 -21.57 16.38 16.61
C SER A 8 -20.29 17.09 17.05
N ASN A 9 -19.97 17.09 18.35
CA ASN A 9 -18.83 17.85 18.88
C ASN A 9 -17.50 17.12 18.71
N THR A 10 -17.47 15.80 18.82
CA THR A 10 -16.25 15.01 18.62
C THR A 10 -15.72 15.14 17.20
N GLN A 11 -16.60 15.07 16.19
CA GLN A 11 -16.18 15.17 14.78
C GLN A 11 -15.57 16.54 14.44
N PHE A 12 -16.11 17.61 15.02
CA PHE A 12 -15.59 18.97 14.83
C PHE A 12 -14.26 19.22 15.58
N GLU A 13 -14.10 18.65 16.77
CA GLU A 13 -12.83 18.71 17.51
C GLU A 13 -11.72 17.88 16.84
N TYR A 14 -12.05 16.75 16.23
CA TYR A 14 -11.14 15.97 15.38
C TYR A 14 -10.69 16.78 14.15
N GLU A 15 -11.60 17.48 13.47
CA GLU A 15 -11.28 18.32 12.31
C GLU A 15 -10.38 19.51 12.68
N LYS A 16 -10.55 20.06 13.90
CA LYS A 16 -9.74 21.18 14.38
C LYS A 16 -8.33 20.75 14.77
N GLN A 17 -8.17 19.62 15.48
CA GLN A 17 -6.84 19.06 15.79
C GLN A 17 -6.09 18.62 14.53
N MET A 18 -6.80 18.07 13.54
CA MET A 18 -6.21 17.69 12.25
C MET A 18 -5.71 18.87 11.41
N ASN A 19 -6.18 20.10 11.66
CA ASN A 19 -5.73 21.29 10.94
C ASN A 19 -4.50 21.96 11.58
N GLU A 20 -4.23 21.72 12.86
CA GLU A 20 -3.06 22.30 13.55
C GLU A 20 -1.77 21.48 13.35
N GLU A 21 -1.86 20.19 12.99
CA GLU A 21 -0.70 19.32 12.72
C GLU A 21 -0.25 19.26 11.24
N GLN A 22 -0.94 19.96 10.33
CA GLN A 22 -0.75 19.88 8.87
C GLN A 22 0.54 20.52 8.32
N ASN A 23 1.45 21.01 9.16
CA ASN A 23 2.72 21.63 8.73
C ASN A 23 3.94 20.69 8.80
N ILE A 24 3.74 19.38 8.94
CA ILE A 24 4.81 18.39 8.77
C ILE A 24 4.63 17.71 7.42
N ILE A 25 5.61 17.93 6.54
CA ILE A 25 5.76 17.30 5.22
C ILE A 25 5.46 15.79 5.33
N GLY A 26 4.52 15.28 4.51
CA GLY A 26 4.37 13.84 4.26
C GLY A 26 3.50 13.04 5.23
N PHE A 27 2.82 13.64 6.21
CA PHE A 27 2.02 12.87 7.16
C PHE A 27 0.74 12.28 6.53
N ASN A 28 0.70 10.97 6.36
CA ASN A 28 -0.50 10.26 5.92
C ASN A 28 -1.49 10.11 7.08
N LYS A 29 -2.45 11.05 7.20
CA LYS A 29 -3.50 11.05 8.25
C LYS A 29 -4.22 9.71 8.42
N PHE A 30 -4.28 8.87 7.39
CA PHE A 30 -4.95 7.57 7.44
C PHE A 30 -4.14 6.50 8.16
N GLU A 31 -2.84 6.71 8.43
CA GLU A 31 -2.01 5.79 9.20
C GLU A 31 -2.39 5.76 10.69
N LEU A 32 -2.95 6.87 11.20
CA LEU A 32 -3.45 6.99 12.58
C LEU A 32 -4.77 6.28 12.83
N LEU A 33 -5.51 5.93 11.77
CA LEU A 33 -6.78 5.24 11.92
C LEU A 33 -6.57 3.84 12.50
N ASP A 34 -7.50 3.40 13.34
CA ASP A 34 -7.56 2.00 13.72
C ASP A 34 -7.91 1.12 12.52
N THR A 35 -7.61 -0.17 12.67
CA THR A 35 -7.75 -1.16 11.61
C THR A 35 -9.18 -1.28 11.09
N GLU A 36 -10.20 -1.12 11.93
CA GLU A 36 -11.60 -1.27 11.51
C GLU A 36 -12.05 -0.07 10.65
N HIS A 37 -11.75 1.15 11.10
CA HIS A 37 -12.06 2.37 10.34
C HIS A 37 -11.31 2.41 9.01
N LEU A 38 -10.01 2.07 9.03
CA LEU A 38 -9.21 2.01 7.81
C LEU A 38 -9.74 0.97 6.82
N LEU A 39 -10.15 -0.21 7.30
CA LEU A 39 -10.78 -1.23 6.45
C LEU A 39 -12.09 -0.72 5.86
N LYS A 40 -12.95 -0.06 6.64
CA LYS A 40 -14.21 0.53 6.13
C LYS A 40 -13.95 1.54 5.00
N LEU A 41 -12.98 2.44 5.18
CA LEU A 41 -12.57 3.39 4.14
C LEU A 41 -11.97 2.70 2.92
N TYR A 42 -11.10 1.72 3.11
CA TYR A 42 -10.56 0.93 2.00
C TYR A 42 -11.68 0.24 1.20
N MET A 43 -12.67 -0.31 1.88
CA MET A 43 -13.83 -0.96 1.26
C MET A 43 -14.79 0.02 0.58
N SER A 44 -14.76 1.31 0.88
CA SER A 44 -15.54 2.32 0.16
C SER A 44 -14.85 2.77 -1.14
N CYS A 45 -13.54 2.59 -1.25
CA CYS A 45 -12.71 2.94 -2.43
C CYS A 45 -12.89 2.01 -3.66
N LYS A 46 -13.96 1.21 -3.70
CA LYS A 46 -14.25 0.11 -4.66
C LYS A 46 -14.26 0.44 -6.16
N LYS A 47 -14.00 1.67 -6.59
CA LYS A 47 -14.05 2.06 -8.01
C LYS A 47 -12.75 2.63 -8.54
N CYS A 48 -11.74 2.73 -7.70
CA CYS A 48 -10.59 3.54 -8.03
C CYS A 48 -9.34 2.68 -8.31
N ASN A 49 -8.49 3.15 -9.23
CA ASN A 49 -7.38 2.39 -9.82
C ASN A 49 -6.09 2.45 -8.96
N GLN A 50 -6.17 2.73 -7.65
CA GLN A 50 -5.02 2.93 -6.77
C GLN A 50 -4.16 1.68 -6.67
N THR A 51 -4.76 0.51 -6.50
CA THR A 51 -4.01 -0.76 -6.47
C THR A 51 -3.20 -0.95 -7.74
N LYS A 52 -3.80 -0.67 -8.91
CA LYS A 52 -3.10 -0.77 -10.20
C LYS A 52 -1.94 0.23 -10.27
N PHE A 53 -2.14 1.45 -9.80
CA PHE A 53 -1.09 2.47 -9.73
C PHE A 53 0.09 2.03 -8.85
N ILE A 54 -0.18 1.61 -7.61
CA ILE A 54 0.85 1.15 -6.66
C ILE A 54 1.62 -0.03 -7.27
N LEU A 55 0.91 -1.00 -7.85
CA LEU A 55 1.54 -2.16 -8.48
C LEU A 55 2.39 -1.79 -9.70
N ASP A 56 1.95 -0.84 -10.52
CA ASP A 56 2.74 -0.32 -11.65
C ASP A 56 4.05 0.31 -11.16
N LYS A 57 3.97 1.18 -10.14
CA LYS A 57 5.14 1.82 -9.53
C LYS A 57 6.09 0.80 -8.91
N PHE A 58 5.56 -0.15 -8.14
CA PHE A 58 6.36 -1.23 -7.58
C PHE A 58 7.03 -2.11 -8.66
N CYS A 59 6.31 -2.44 -9.74
CA CYS A 59 6.88 -3.21 -10.83
C CYS A 59 8.02 -2.45 -11.53
N LYS A 60 7.88 -1.14 -11.71
CA LYS A 60 8.92 -0.26 -12.28
C LYS A 60 10.12 -0.13 -11.34
N PHE A 61 9.87 -0.02 -10.03
CA PHE A 61 10.92 -0.04 -9.01
C PHE A 61 11.79 -1.29 -9.15
N ILE A 62 11.21 -2.50 -9.07
CA ILE A 62 12.03 -3.73 -9.16
C ILE A 62 12.72 -3.87 -10.53
N LYS A 63 12.02 -3.58 -11.62
CA LYS A 63 12.52 -3.85 -12.98
C LYS A 63 13.54 -2.83 -13.48
N HIS A 64 13.44 -1.57 -13.06
CA HIS A 64 14.17 -0.48 -13.71
C HIS A 64 14.84 0.49 -12.73
N HIS A 65 14.14 0.96 -11.69
CA HIS A 65 14.56 2.14 -10.92
C HIS A 65 15.08 1.85 -9.51
N GLY A 66 14.90 0.64 -9.00
CA GLY A 66 15.26 0.32 -7.64
C GLY A 66 16.75 0.27 -7.45
N ASP A 67 17.21 0.80 -6.31
CA ASP A 67 18.59 0.79 -5.91
C ASP A 67 19.12 -0.66 -5.88
N GLN A 68 20.17 -0.89 -6.65
CA GLN A 68 20.78 -2.20 -6.81
C GLN A 68 21.28 -2.75 -5.46
N VAL A 69 21.97 -1.92 -4.68
CA VAL A 69 22.60 -2.33 -3.42
C VAL A 69 21.52 -2.76 -2.44
N VAL A 70 20.46 -1.96 -2.33
CA VAL A 70 19.33 -2.23 -1.45
C VAL A 70 18.61 -3.52 -1.85
N ILE A 71 18.26 -3.67 -3.14
CA ILE A 71 17.50 -4.83 -3.61
C ILE A 71 18.31 -6.12 -3.39
N GLU A 72 19.60 -6.12 -3.70
CA GLU A 72 20.46 -7.28 -3.47
C GLU A 72 20.59 -7.59 -1.97
N SER A 73 20.74 -6.55 -1.14
CA SER A 73 20.92 -6.71 0.32
C SER A 73 19.70 -7.33 1.01
N ILE A 74 18.48 -6.96 0.61
CA ILE A 74 17.25 -7.48 1.24
C ILE A 74 17.22 -9.01 1.23
N LEU A 75 17.48 -9.66 0.09
CA LEU A 75 17.46 -11.13 0.04
C LEU A 75 18.72 -11.78 0.57
N ASN A 76 19.87 -11.13 0.44
CA ASN A 76 21.10 -11.67 0.99
C ASN A 76 20.97 -11.81 2.52
N LEU A 77 20.34 -10.85 3.19
CA LEU A 77 20.07 -10.88 4.62
C LEU A 77 19.04 -11.96 5.01
N ILE A 78 18.00 -12.16 4.20
CA ILE A 78 16.87 -13.04 4.57
C ILE A 78 17.12 -14.50 4.21
N GLU A 79 17.71 -14.74 3.04
CA GLU A 79 17.91 -16.09 2.52
C GLU A 79 19.37 -16.58 2.67
N GLY A 80 20.29 -15.73 3.13
CA GLY A 80 21.72 -16.07 3.25
C GLY A 80 22.38 -16.41 1.92
N LYS A 81 21.75 -16.07 0.80
CA LYS A 81 22.19 -16.40 -0.55
C LYS A 81 22.46 -15.13 -1.33
N GLN A 82 23.67 -14.99 -1.84
CA GLN A 82 24.01 -13.92 -2.76
C GLN A 82 23.23 -14.08 -4.06
N ARG A 83 22.29 -13.17 -4.32
CA ARG A 83 21.59 -13.07 -5.59
C ARG A 83 21.88 -11.74 -6.25
N SER A 84 22.22 -11.77 -7.53
CA SER A 84 22.40 -10.53 -8.29
C SER A 84 21.04 -9.90 -8.62
N LEU A 85 21.04 -8.59 -8.82
CA LEU A 85 19.86 -7.83 -9.24
C LEU A 85 19.23 -8.42 -10.52
N GLN A 86 20.04 -8.88 -11.47
CA GLN A 86 19.54 -9.49 -12.71
C GLN A 86 18.78 -10.79 -12.44
N GLN A 87 19.23 -11.61 -11.49
CA GLN A 87 18.51 -12.83 -11.09
C GLN A 87 17.17 -12.46 -10.46
N ILE A 88 17.17 -11.53 -9.51
CA ILE A 88 15.96 -11.04 -8.83
C ILE A 88 14.95 -10.48 -9.84
N ARG A 89 15.40 -9.66 -10.79
CA ARG A 89 14.56 -9.12 -11.88
C ARG A 89 13.99 -10.21 -12.77
N LYS A 90 14.79 -11.20 -13.17
CA LYS A 90 14.30 -12.35 -13.97
C LYS A 90 13.21 -13.13 -13.23
N GLU A 91 13.42 -13.41 -11.95
CA GLU A 91 12.47 -14.16 -11.14
C GLU A 91 11.19 -13.35 -10.87
N PHE A 92 11.30 -12.04 -10.66
CA PHE A 92 10.14 -11.15 -10.55
C PHE A 92 9.37 -11.04 -11.87
N CYS A 93 10.07 -10.93 -13.00
CA CYS A 93 9.45 -10.97 -14.33
C CYS A 93 8.72 -12.29 -14.56
N PHE A 94 9.30 -13.42 -14.18
CA PHE A 94 8.64 -14.72 -14.24
C PHE A 94 7.40 -14.76 -13.34
N PHE A 95 7.51 -14.28 -12.10
CA PHE A 95 6.39 -14.19 -11.15
C PHE A 95 5.21 -13.35 -11.65
N THR A 96 5.50 -12.30 -12.43
CA THR A 96 4.49 -11.35 -12.94
C THR A 96 4.04 -11.60 -14.38
N LYS A 97 4.73 -12.48 -15.15
CA LYS A 97 4.61 -12.61 -16.62
C LYS A 97 3.18 -12.70 -17.19
N LYS A 98 2.24 -13.30 -16.45
CA LYS A 98 0.84 -13.49 -16.87
C LYS A 98 -0.17 -12.89 -15.90
N LYS A 99 0.28 -12.05 -14.95
CA LYS A 99 -0.58 -11.48 -13.92
C LYS A 99 -0.98 -10.07 -14.31
N GLN A 100 -2.28 -9.78 -14.19
CA GLN A 100 -2.79 -8.43 -14.36
C GLN A 100 -2.46 -7.59 -13.11
N LEU A 101 -2.24 -6.29 -13.30
CA LEU A 101 -2.03 -5.33 -12.20
C LEU A 101 -3.36 -5.03 -11.48
N ASN A 102 -3.80 -5.97 -10.65
CA ASN A 102 -5.05 -5.91 -9.91
C ASN A 102 -4.88 -6.43 -8.47
N GLN A 103 -5.97 -6.47 -7.70
CA GLN A 103 -5.98 -6.96 -6.32
C GLN A 103 -5.45 -8.41 -6.19
N GLY A 104 -5.65 -9.25 -7.21
CA GLY A 104 -5.13 -10.61 -7.23
C GLY A 104 -3.59 -10.67 -7.26
N LEU A 105 -2.95 -9.78 -8.02
CA LEU A 105 -1.49 -9.65 -8.00
C LEU A 105 -1.02 -9.08 -6.66
N LEU A 106 -1.69 -8.05 -6.12
CA LEU A 106 -1.36 -7.50 -4.80
C LEU A 106 -1.38 -8.58 -3.71
N VAL A 107 -2.46 -9.36 -3.63
CA VAL A 107 -2.57 -10.48 -2.68
C VAL A 107 -1.46 -11.51 -2.91
N SER A 108 -1.13 -11.81 -4.17
CA SER A 108 -0.04 -12.73 -4.49
C SER A 108 1.32 -12.22 -4.01
N LEU A 109 1.55 -10.91 -4.09
CA LEU A 109 2.78 -10.28 -3.62
C LEU A 109 2.86 -10.28 -2.10
N LEU A 110 1.78 -9.85 -1.42
CA LEU A 110 1.70 -9.83 0.05
C LEU A 110 1.91 -11.23 0.66
N LYS A 111 1.37 -12.28 0.02
CA LYS A 111 1.57 -13.67 0.47
C LYS A 111 2.90 -14.29 0.04
N SER A 112 3.67 -13.62 -0.83
CA SER A 112 4.95 -14.16 -1.30
C SER A 112 6.02 -13.98 -0.21
N LYS A 113 6.59 -15.07 0.32
CA LYS A 113 7.74 -14.99 1.25
C LYS A 113 8.88 -14.11 0.71
N ARG A 114 9.09 -14.14 -0.60
CA ARG A 114 10.20 -13.46 -1.26
C ARG A 114 9.86 -12.02 -1.67
N PHE A 115 8.73 -11.83 -2.34
CA PHE A 115 8.40 -10.54 -2.94
C PHE A 115 7.61 -9.61 -2.00
N SER A 116 7.06 -10.13 -0.90
CA SER A 116 6.42 -9.29 0.12
C SER A 116 7.40 -8.31 0.75
N VAL A 117 8.62 -8.75 1.06
CA VAL A 117 9.61 -7.89 1.73
C VAL A 117 10.07 -6.74 0.83
N TYR A 118 10.24 -7.01 -0.46
CA TYR A 118 10.50 -5.93 -1.42
C TYR A 118 9.34 -4.95 -1.54
N LEU A 119 8.11 -5.47 -1.53
CA LEU A 119 6.93 -4.62 -1.55
C LEU A 119 6.84 -3.80 -0.28
N GLN A 120 7.11 -4.38 0.89
CA GLN A 120 7.13 -3.67 2.16
C GLN A 120 8.14 -2.53 2.13
N TYR A 121 9.38 -2.83 1.75
CA TYR A 121 10.43 -1.82 1.62
C TYR A 121 10.02 -0.70 0.65
N PHE A 122 9.47 -1.04 -0.51
CA PHE A 122 8.96 -0.05 -1.46
C PHE A 122 7.85 0.83 -0.83
N MET A 123 6.94 0.23 -0.07
CA MET A 123 5.83 0.93 0.59
C MET A 123 6.32 1.83 1.72
N GLU A 124 7.42 1.50 2.40
CA GLU A 124 7.96 2.30 3.50
C GLU A 124 8.81 3.48 3.01
N TYR A 125 9.56 3.32 1.91
CA TYR A 125 10.60 4.29 1.54
C TYR A 125 10.37 5.01 0.20
N TYR A 126 9.53 4.48 -0.70
CA TYR A 126 9.43 5.00 -2.07
C TYR A 126 8.01 5.41 -2.48
N VAL A 127 6.97 4.81 -1.89
CA VAL A 127 5.60 5.01 -2.37
C VAL A 127 5.14 6.47 -2.25
N ASP A 128 5.60 7.17 -1.21
CA ASP A 128 5.22 8.55 -0.92
C ASP A 128 5.84 9.52 -1.94
N GLU A 129 7.13 9.33 -2.29
CA GLU A 129 7.79 10.08 -3.38
C GLU A 129 7.04 9.93 -4.72
N PHE A 130 6.50 8.73 -5.01
CA PHE A 130 5.73 8.51 -6.23
C PHE A 130 4.34 9.16 -6.22
N ILE A 131 3.79 9.47 -5.05
CA ILE A 131 2.55 10.24 -4.91
C ILE A 131 2.84 11.72 -5.08
N GLU A 132 3.85 12.24 -4.40
CA GLU A 132 4.22 13.66 -4.44
C GLU A 132 4.59 14.10 -5.86
N ASN A 133 5.36 13.27 -6.57
CA ASN A 133 5.73 13.52 -7.97
C ASN A 133 4.62 13.20 -8.98
N GLY A 134 3.51 12.61 -8.52
CA GLY A 134 2.37 12.25 -9.36
C GLY A 134 1.29 13.33 -9.33
N SER A 135 0.82 13.78 -10.50
CA SER A 135 -0.46 14.51 -10.56
C SER A 135 -1.64 13.55 -10.37
N LEU A 136 -1.82 13.08 -9.13
CA LEU A 136 -2.83 12.09 -8.77
C LEU A 136 -4.17 12.76 -8.50
N LYS A 137 -5.19 12.36 -9.27
CA LYS A 137 -6.58 12.67 -8.95
C LYS A 137 -6.99 11.84 -7.73
N ASN A 138 -7.57 12.49 -6.71
CA ASN A 138 -8.03 11.88 -5.46
C ASN A 138 -6.90 11.26 -4.62
N SER A 139 -5.93 12.08 -4.21
CA SER A 139 -4.82 11.70 -3.34
C SER A 139 -5.27 10.93 -2.10
N ASP A 140 -6.38 11.33 -1.45
CA ASP A 140 -6.93 10.64 -0.28
C ASP A 140 -7.18 9.14 -0.52
N TYR A 141 -7.72 8.75 -1.68
CA TYR A 141 -7.92 7.33 -1.98
C TYR A 141 -6.59 6.57 -2.15
N HIS A 142 -5.57 7.22 -2.71
CA HIS A 142 -4.23 6.63 -2.79
C HIS A 142 -3.66 6.42 -1.39
N MET A 143 -3.79 7.42 -0.53
CA MET A 143 -3.28 7.39 0.85
C MET A 143 -4.02 6.37 1.72
N ILE A 144 -5.33 6.20 1.57
CA ILE A 144 -6.12 5.12 2.20
C ILE A 144 -5.61 3.75 1.73
N CYS A 145 -5.43 3.58 0.42
CA CYS A 145 -4.97 2.32 -0.15
C CYS A 145 -3.57 1.95 0.36
N ILE A 146 -2.67 2.94 0.44
CA ILE A 146 -1.30 2.77 0.93
C ILE A 146 -1.30 2.41 2.41
N SER A 147 -2.01 3.17 3.24
CA SER A 147 -2.12 2.91 4.67
C SER A 147 -2.65 1.50 4.93
N PHE A 148 -3.68 1.08 4.18
CA PHE A 148 -4.24 -0.26 4.30
C PHE A 148 -3.24 -1.34 3.90
N ILE A 149 -2.51 -1.16 2.80
CA ILE A 149 -1.46 -2.11 2.36
C ILE A 149 -0.32 -2.16 3.39
N LYS A 150 0.12 -1.02 3.93
CA LYS A 150 1.12 -0.96 5.01
C LYS A 150 0.63 -1.78 6.22
N ARG A 151 -0.64 -1.61 6.64
CA ARG A 151 -1.24 -2.36 7.75
C ARG A 151 -1.31 -3.87 7.50
N CYS A 152 -1.47 -4.31 6.25
CA CYS A 152 -1.43 -5.74 5.91
C CYS A 152 -0.08 -6.43 6.22
N PHE A 153 1.03 -5.69 6.29
CA PHE A 153 2.33 -6.26 6.69
C PHE A 153 2.41 -6.52 8.21
N THR A 154 1.68 -5.74 9.00
CA THR A 154 1.58 -5.94 10.46
C THR A 154 0.48 -6.91 10.85
N ASP A 155 -0.63 -6.94 10.10
CA ASP A 155 -1.76 -7.83 10.33
C ASP A 155 -2.12 -8.59 9.05
N ASN A 156 -1.58 -9.80 8.95
CA ASN A 156 -1.79 -10.68 7.79
C ASN A 156 -3.25 -11.09 7.58
N SER A 157 -4.10 -11.02 8.62
CA SER A 157 -5.53 -11.37 8.48
C SER A 157 -6.28 -10.41 7.56
N LEU A 158 -5.77 -9.18 7.40
CA LEU A 158 -6.32 -8.15 6.51
C LEU A 158 -6.10 -8.47 5.03
N ILE A 159 -5.11 -9.30 4.69
CA ILE A 159 -4.85 -9.70 3.31
C ILE A 159 -6.07 -10.43 2.73
N ASP A 160 -6.78 -11.22 3.54
CA ASP A 160 -7.98 -11.94 3.12
C ASP A 160 -9.21 -11.03 2.98
N LYS A 161 -9.14 -9.80 3.49
CA LYS A 161 -10.16 -8.75 3.30
C LYS A 161 -10.00 -7.98 1.99
N ILE A 162 -8.88 -8.15 1.29
CA ILE A 162 -8.68 -7.55 -0.04
C ILE A 162 -9.65 -8.19 -1.03
N ILE A 163 -10.68 -7.43 -1.43
CA ILE A 163 -11.69 -7.90 -2.38
C ILE A 163 -11.03 -8.22 -3.72
N LYS A 164 -11.10 -9.49 -4.11
CA LYS A 164 -10.83 -9.92 -5.49
C LYS A 164 -12.09 -9.69 -6.30
N TYR A 165 -12.05 -8.84 -7.32
CA TYR A 165 -13.18 -8.75 -8.25
C TYR A 165 -13.41 -10.13 -8.89
N LYS A 166 -14.57 -10.72 -8.62
CA LYS A 166 -15.09 -11.80 -9.46
C LYS A 166 -15.73 -11.13 -10.67
N LYS A 167 -15.25 -11.43 -11.89
CA LYS A 167 -16.09 -11.20 -13.07
C LYS A 167 -17.36 -12.02 -12.86
N LYS A 168 -18.53 -11.38 -12.92
CA LYS A 168 -19.78 -12.12 -13.09
C LYS A 168 -19.66 -12.80 -14.46
N ASN A 169 -19.64 -14.13 -14.46
CA ASN A 169 -19.85 -14.93 -15.68
C ASN A 169 -21.31 -14.84 -16.08
#